data_AF-A0A8J7I9G0-F1
#
_entry.id   AF-A0A8J7I9G0-F1
#
_cell.length_a   1.000
_cell.length_b   1.000
_cell.length_c   1.000
_cell.angle_alpha   90.00
_cell.angle_beta   90.00
_cell.angle_gamma   90.00
#
_symmetry.space_group_name_H-M   'P 1'
#
loop_
_entity.id
_entity.type
_entity.pdbx_description
1 polymer ?
#
loop_
_entity_poly.entity_id
_entity_poly.type
_entity_poly.pdbx_seq_one_letter_code
_entity_poly.pdbx_strand_id
1 'polypeptide(L)'
;IIDYYKLRFQIEFNFRDAKQFWGLEDFMNLSQTAVTNAANLAFFMVNLSHHLLADFRKHNPDSGIIDLKAYYRGFRYVREMLKILPQKPEPILLAQIFAKLTSLGRIHPLSTGVEAS
;
A
#
# COMPACT_ATOMS: atom_id res chain seq x y z
N ILE A 1 -5.06 -33.67 -1.12
CA ILE A 1 -4.46 -33.34 0.20
C ILE A 1 -3.25 -32.42 0.06
N ILE A 2 -2.26 -32.76 -0.77
CA ILE A 2 -1.03 -31.96 -0.95
C ILE A 2 -1.30 -30.52 -1.40
N ASP A 3 -2.19 -30.29 -2.37
CA ASP A 3 -2.48 -28.92 -2.85
C ASP A 3 -3.20 -28.06 -1.81
N TYR A 4 -4.07 -28.65 -0.99
CA TYR A 4 -4.68 -27.96 0.14
C TYR A 4 -3.68 -27.64 1.24
N TYR A 5 -2.68 -28.49 1.45
CA TYR A 5 -1.63 -28.25 2.44
C TYR A 5 -0.70 -27.10 2.03
N LYS A 6 -0.51 -26.87 0.71
CA LYS A 6 0.23 -25.70 0.20
C LYS A 6 -0.47 -24.37 0.55
N LEU A 7 -1.79 -24.35 0.70
CA LEU A 7 -2.53 -23.15 1.12
C LEU A 7 -2.24 -22.76 2.58
N ARG A 8 -1.68 -23.66 3.40
CA ARG A 8 -1.30 -23.35 4.79
C ARG A 8 -0.35 -22.17 4.87
N PHE A 9 0.56 -22.00 3.90
CA PHE A 9 1.48 -20.86 3.89
C PHE A 9 0.78 -19.50 3.73
N GLN A 10 -0.47 -19.46 3.25
CA GLN A 10 -1.23 -18.23 3.15
C GLN A 10 -1.44 -17.56 4.51
N ILE A 11 -1.64 -18.34 5.57
CA ILE A 11 -1.79 -17.77 6.91
C ILE A 11 -0.49 -17.09 7.38
N GLU A 12 0.67 -17.67 7.06
CA GLU A 12 1.97 -17.10 7.42
C GLU A 12 2.22 -15.77 6.73
N PHE A 13 1.80 -15.63 5.47
CA PHE A 13 1.86 -14.35 4.76
C PHE A 13 0.97 -13.30 5.42
N ASN A 14 -0.25 -13.65 5.86
CA ASN A 14 -1.12 -12.71 6.57
C ASN A 14 -0.49 -12.22 7.88
N PHE A 15 0.11 -13.12 8.67
CA PHE A 15 0.82 -12.74 9.89
C PHE A 15 2.05 -11.87 9.61
N ARG A 16 2.80 -12.17 8.55
CA ARG A 16 3.94 -11.36 8.12
C ARG A 16 3.51 -9.95 7.75
N ASP A 17 2.48 -9.82 6.91
CA ASP A 17 1.99 -8.52 6.45
C ASP A 17 1.37 -7.71 7.59
N ALA A 18 0.64 -8.36 8.52
CA ALA A 18 0.10 -7.70 9.71
C ALA A 18 1.20 -7.12 10.60
N LYS A 19 2.32 -7.84 10.78
CA LYS A 19 3.49 -7.36 11.51
C LYS A 19 4.20 -6.25 10.76
N GLN A 20 4.62 -6.53 9.54
CA GLN A 20 5.46 -5.65 8.74
C GLN A 20 4.79 -4.32 8.39
N PHE A 21 3.47 -4.31 8.17
CA PHE A 21 2.78 -3.15 7.62
C PHE A 21 1.75 -2.50 8.53
N TRP A 22 1.21 -3.23 9.50
CA TRP A 22 0.02 -2.82 10.26
C TRP A 22 0.19 -2.88 11.78
N GLY A 23 1.43 -3.01 12.26
CA GLY A 23 1.78 -2.81 13.67
C GLY A 23 1.32 -3.92 14.59
N LEU A 24 1.11 -5.14 14.09
CA LEU A 24 0.77 -6.29 14.93
C LEU A 24 1.85 -6.59 15.99
N GLU A 25 3.10 -6.16 15.77
CA GLU A 25 4.20 -6.31 16.74
C GLU A 25 4.65 -5.00 17.39
N ASP A 26 4.07 -3.86 17.00
CA ASP A 26 4.48 -2.52 17.47
C ASP A 26 3.63 -2.00 18.64
N PHE A 27 2.45 -2.59 18.88
CA PHE A 27 1.57 -2.10 19.95
C PHE A 27 2.09 -2.52 21.34
N MET A 28 2.04 -1.59 22.30
CA MET A 28 2.40 -1.83 23.71
C MET A 28 1.16 -1.80 24.62
N ASN A 29 0.00 -2.19 24.09
CA ASN A 29 -1.25 -2.23 24.82
C ASN A 29 -1.19 -3.25 25.97
N LEU A 30 -1.62 -2.84 27.17
CA LEU A 30 -1.59 -3.70 28.36
C LEU A 30 -2.96 -4.30 28.71
N SER A 31 -4.06 -3.64 28.32
CA SER A 31 -5.41 -4.13 28.60
C SER A 31 -5.85 -5.14 27.55
N GLN A 32 -6.57 -6.18 27.98
CA GLN A 32 -7.08 -7.24 27.10
C GLN A 32 -7.84 -6.66 25.91
N THR A 33 -8.77 -5.74 26.14
CA THR A 33 -9.56 -5.10 25.08
C THR A 33 -8.70 -4.34 24.08
N ALA A 34 -7.69 -3.59 24.54
CA ALA A 34 -6.82 -2.83 23.64
C ALA A 34 -5.91 -3.74 22.81
N VAL A 35 -5.41 -4.84 23.38
CA VAL A 35 -4.65 -5.87 22.65
C VAL A 35 -5.54 -6.53 21.59
N THR A 36 -6.76 -6.95 21.95
CA THR A 36 -7.72 -7.55 21.02
C THR A 36 -8.05 -6.60 19.86
N ASN A 37 -8.32 -5.33 20.16
CA ASN A 37 -8.64 -4.34 19.14
C ASN A 37 -7.46 -4.07 18.19
N ALA A 38 -6.23 -3.97 18.72
CA ALA A 38 -5.05 -3.75 17.90
C ALA A 38 -4.78 -4.94 16.96
N ALA A 39 -4.85 -6.17 17.48
CA ALA A 39 -4.69 -7.37 16.66
C ALA A 39 -5.77 -7.46 15.56
N ASN A 40 -7.04 -7.26 15.92
CA ASN A 40 -8.15 -7.29 14.97
C ASN A 40 -8.02 -6.20 13.89
N LEU A 41 -7.61 -5.00 14.29
CA LEU A 41 -7.37 -3.91 13.34
C LEU A 41 -6.22 -4.24 12.38
N ALA A 42 -5.11 -4.80 12.86
CA ALA A 42 -3.98 -5.17 12.02
C ALA A 42 -4.40 -6.20 10.95
N PHE A 43 -5.12 -7.26 11.32
CA PHE A 43 -5.62 -8.25 10.36
C PHE A 43 -6.71 -7.69 9.43
N PHE A 44 -7.57 -6.81 9.92
CA PHE A 44 -8.53 -6.11 9.07
C PHE A 44 -7.82 -5.29 7.99
N MET A 45 -6.76 -4.57 8.36
CA MET A 45 -5.98 -3.76 7.41
C MET A 45 -5.24 -4.60 6.38
N VAL A 46 -4.81 -5.82 6.70
CA VAL A 46 -4.29 -6.79 5.71
C VAL A 46 -5.35 -7.10 4.65
N ASN A 47 -6.56 -7.49 5.07
CA ASN A 47 -7.65 -7.80 4.12
C ASN A 47 -8.03 -6.59 3.27
N LEU A 48 -8.16 -5.41 3.89
CA LEU A 48 -8.42 -4.16 3.17
C LEU A 48 -7.34 -3.88 2.11
N SER A 49 -6.08 -4.10 2.47
CA SER A 49 -4.95 -3.89 1.55
C SER A 49 -4.99 -4.83 0.36
N HIS A 50 -5.33 -6.10 0.56
CA HIS A 50 -5.49 -7.05 -0.55
C HIS A 50 -6.64 -6.68 -1.47
N HIS A 51 -7.77 -6.22 -0.92
CA HIS A 51 -8.90 -5.74 -1.71
C HIS A 51 -8.51 -4.54 -2.57
N LEU A 52 -7.88 -3.52 -1.97
CA LEU A 52 -7.39 -2.34 -2.69
C LEU A 52 -6.31 -2.69 -3.71
N LEU A 53 -5.43 -3.65 -3.39
CA LEU A 53 -4.38 -4.11 -4.29
C LEU A 53 -4.95 -4.81 -5.52
N ALA A 54 -6.04 -5.57 -5.38
CA ALA A 54 -6.69 -6.23 -6.50
C ALA A 54 -7.18 -5.22 -7.55
N ASP A 55 -7.79 -4.11 -7.11
CA ASP A 55 -8.17 -3.02 -8.01
C ASP A 55 -6.96 -2.26 -8.57
N PHE A 56 -5.96 -2.01 -7.72
CA PHE A 56 -4.74 -1.32 -8.14
C PHE A 56 -3.97 -2.08 -9.24
N ARG A 57 -3.98 -3.41 -9.18
CA ARG A 57 -3.33 -4.30 -10.15
C ARG A 57 -3.97 -4.28 -11.53
N LYS A 58 -5.24 -3.85 -11.67
CA LYS A 58 -5.88 -3.67 -12.98
C LYS A 58 -5.09 -2.72 -13.89
N HIS A 59 -4.42 -1.73 -13.29
CA HIS A 59 -3.59 -0.76 -14.00
C HIS A 59 -2.08 -0.96 -13.73
N ASN A 60 -1.73 -1.82 -12.77
CA ASN A 60 -0.34 -2.06 -12.34
C ASN A 60 -0.12 -3.55 -12.03
N PRO A 61 -0.05 -4.43 -13.05
CA PRO A 61 -0.18 -5.89 -12.90
C PRO A 61 0.76 -6.52 -11.87
N ASP A 62 1.99 -6.02 -11.76
CA ASP A 62 3.04 -6.60 -10.91
C ASP A 62 3.12 -5.97 -9.51
N SER A 63 2.25 -5.03 -9.18
CA SER A 63 2.37 -4.28 -7.92
C SER A 63 2.12 -5.14 -6.68
N GLY A 64 2.88 -4.87 -5.63
CA GLY A 64 2.68 -5.40 -4.28
C GLY A 64 2.08 -4.38 -3.31
N ILE A 65 1.93 -4.78 -2.04
CA ILE A 65 1.42 -3.92 -0.97
C ILE A 65 2.33 -2.69 -0.76
N ILE A 66 3.65 -2.84 -0.94
CA ILE A 66 4.60 -1.72 -0.82
C ILE A 66 4.34 -0.67 -1.89
N ASP A 67 4.06 -1.07 -3.13
CA ASP A 67 3.75 -0.15 -4.23
C ASP A 67 2.42 0.58 -3.99
N LEU A 68 1.43 -0.12 -3.43
CA LEU A 68 0.15 0.46 -3.01
C LEU A 68 0.35 1.51 -1.91
N LYS A 69 1.18 1.21 -0.90
CA LYS A 69 1.51 2.16 0.18
C LYS A 69 2.26 3.37 -0.37
N ALA A 70 3.23 3.16 -1.26
CA ALA A 70 3.96 4.23 -1.94
C ALA A 70 3.02 5.15 -2.72
N TYR A 71 2.05 4.57 -3.44
CA TYR A 71 1.04 5.33 -4.17
C TYR A 71 0.20 6.24 -3.26
N TYR A 72 -0.42 5.69 -2.20
CA TYR A 72 -1.24 6.51 -1.29
C TYR A 72 -0.41 7.52 -0.50
N ARG A 73 0.83 7.18 -0.15
CA ARG A 73 1.76 8.09 0.53
C ARG A 73 2.15 9.26 -0.38
N GLY A 74 2.53 8.98 -1.62
CA GLY A 74 2.82 9.98 -2.63
C GLY A 74 1.60 10.87 -2.90
N PHE A 75 0.41 10.28 -2.99
CA PHE A 75 -0.84 11.03 -3.15
C PHE A 75 -1.07 12.00 -1.99
N ARG A 76 -0.89 11.54 -0.74
CA ARG A 76 -0.99 12.40 0.44
C ARG A 76 0.02 13.55 0.39
N TYR A 77 1.27 13.27 0.02
CA TYR A 77 2.31 14.30 -0.08
C TYR A 77 1.98 15.37 -1.11
N VAL A 78 1.55 14.98 -2.32
CA VAL A 78 1.10 15.96 -3.32
C VAL A 78 -0.04 16.81 -2.78
N ARG A 79 -1.03 16.18 -2.14
CA ARG A 79 -2.17 16.90 -1.57
C ARG A 79 -1.77 17.91 -0.50
N GLU A 80 -0.81 17.58 0.35
CA GLU A 80 -0.31 18.53 1.35
C GLU A 80 0.55 19.62 0.71
N MET A 81 1.38 19.31 -0.29
CA MET A 81 2.15 20.31 -1.05
C MET A 81 1.24 21.32 -1.75
N LEU A 82 0.15 20.86 -2.35
CA LEU A 82 -0.82 21.73 -3.04
C LEU A 82 -1.44 22.79 -2.12
N LYS A 83 -1.52 22.56 -0.81
CA LYS A 83 -2.05 23.54 0.16
C LYS A 83 -1.09 24.69 0.43
N ILE A 84 0.21 24.49 0.20
CA ILE A 84 1.27 25.47 0.52
C ILE A 84 1.63 26.29 -0.72
N LEU A 85 1.31 25.79 -1.92
CA LEU A 85 1.59 26.49 -3.16
C LEU A 85 0.69 27.73 -3.31
N PRO A 86 1.25 28.89 -3.70
CA PRO A 86 0.48 30.12 -3.88
C PRO A 86 -0.51 30.03 -5.05
N GLN A 87 -0.22 29.18 -6.03
CA GLN A 87 -1.09 28.91 -7.18
C GLN A 87 -1.07 27.42 -7.51
N LYS A 88 -2.21 26.92 -8.00
CA LYS A 88 -2.32 25.52 -8.41
C LYS A 88 -1.49 25.29 -9.68
N PRO A 89 -0.62 24.27 -9.72
CA PRO A 89 0.10 23.91 -10.95
C PRO A 89 -0.86 23.57 -12.09
N GLU A 90 -0.40 23.79 -13.32
CA GLU A 90 -1.13 23.33 -14.50
C GLU A 90 -1.39 21.82 -14.44
N PRO A 91 -2.53 21.34 -15.00
CA PRO A 91 -2.93 19.94 -14.88
C PRO A 91 -1.88 18.93 -15.35
N ILE A 92 -1.14 19.25 -16.42
CA ILE A 92 -0.09 18.38 -16.98
C ILE A 92 1.07 18.25 -16.00
N LEU A 93 1.57 19.39 -15.49
CA LEU A 93 2.63 19.40 -14.48
C LEU A 93 2.18 18.68 -13.20
N LEU A 94 0.93 18.87 -12.79
CA LEU A 94 0.37 18.19 -11.63
C LEU A 94 0.35 16.66 -11.84
N ALA A 95 -0.05 16.19 -13.01
CA ALA A 95 -0.04 14.76 -13.34
C ALA A 95 1.39 14.18 -13.31
N GLN A 96 2.38 14.91 -13.83
CA GLN A 96 3.79 14.51 -13.78
C GLN A 96 4.33 14.46 -12.33
N ILE A 97 3.98 15.46 -11.52
CA ILE A 97 4.33 15.48 -10.09
C ILE A 97 3.72 14.28 -9.38
N PHE A 98 2.44 13.97 -9.63
CA PHE A 98 1.78 12.78 -9.09
C PHE A 98 2.48 11.50 -9.52
N ALA A 99 2.72 11.30 -10.81
CA ALA A 99 3.40 10.10 -11.33
C ALA A 99 4.78 9.90 -10.68
N LYS A 100 5.55 10.99 -10.54
CA LYS A 100 6.88 10.95 -9.92
C LYS A 100 6.83 10.70 -8.41
N LEU A 101 5.94 11.35 -7.67
CA LEU A 101 5.88 11.20 -6.21
C LEU A 101 5.26 9.85 -5.80
N THR A 102 4.28 9.36 -6.56
CA THR A 102 3.68 8.04 -6.33
C THR A 102 4.60 6.89 -6.72
N SER A 103 5.63 7.14 -7.54
CA SER A 103 6.67 6.16 -7.85
C SER A 103 7.76 6.05 -6.78
N LEU A 104 7.94 7.06 -5.93
CA LEU A 104 8.93 7.02 -4.86
C LEU A 104 8.60 5.94 -3.82
N GLY A 105 9.54 5.01 -3.63
CA GLY A 105 9.39 3.89 -2.69
C GLY A 105 8.62 2.69 -3.25
N ARG A 106 8.25 2.72 -4.54
CA ARG A 106 7.83 1.51 -5.25
C ARG A 106 9.00 0.57 -5.46
N ILE A 107 8.71 -0.72 -5.47
CA ILE A 107 9.63 -1.79 -5.86
C ILE A 107 9.46 -2.06 -7.35
N HIS A 108 8.22 -2.10 -7.83
CA HIS A 108 7.94 -2.43 -9.23
C HIS A 108 7.88 -1.15 -10.09
N PRO A 109 8.51 -1.18 -11.28
CA PRO A 109 8.44 -0.07 -12.21
C PRO A 109 6.98 0.22 -12.57
N LEU A 110 6.68 1.47 -12.89
CA LEU A 110 5.40 1.80 -13.50
C LEU A 110 5.34 1.06 -14.85
N SER A 111 4.19 0.46 -15.17
CA SER A 111 3.96 -0.05 -16.51
C SER A 111 3.87 1.15 -17.46
N THR A 112 5.02 1.60 -17.93
CA THR A 112 5.11 2.60 -18.98
C THR A 112 4.73 1.88 -20.27
N GLY A 113 3.48 2.04 -20.72
CA GLY A 113 3.05 1.64 -22.06
C GLY A 113 3.69 2.48 -23.18
N VAL A 114 4.86 3.06 -22.93
CA VAL A 114 5.67 3.78 -23.91
C VAL A 114 7.09 3.27 -23.71
N GLU A 115 7.48 2.33 -24.55
CA GLU A 115 8.90 2.06 -24.82
C GLU A 115 9.52 3.39 -25.27
N ALA A 116 10.58 3.81 -24.58
CA ALA A 116 11.42 4.88 -25.10
C ALA A 116 12.08 4.34 -26.38
N SER A 117 11.56 4.77 -27.53
CA SER A 117 12.25 4.67 -28.83
C SER A 117 13.44 5.60 -28.87
#